data_AF-A0A848XPE2-F1
#
_entry.id   AF-A0A848XPE2-F1
#
_cell.length_a   1.000
_cell.length_b   1.000
_cell.length_c   1.000
_cell.angle_alpha   90.00
_cell.angle_beta   90.00
_cell.angle_gamma   90.00
#
_symmetry.space_group_name_H-M   'P 1'
#
loop_
_entity.id
_entity.type
_entity.pdbx_description
1 polymer ?
#
loop_
_entity_poly.entity_id
_entity_poly.type
_entity_poly.pdbx_seq_one_letter_code
_entity_poly.pdbx_strand_id
1 'polypeptide(L)'
;MNEVRRFTDDEGRLWRAFAVAESTGDYKGRFYLAFSPDSDSDASEELHLPEVRWNSLDTAERTLRTMSEVEMRRRLRSALGRHRAAVP
;
A
#
# COMPACT_ATOMS: atom_id res chain seq x y z
N MET A 1 -3.72 -1.24 -11.47
CA MET A 1 -2.42 -1.61 -10.85
C MET A 1 -2.26 -3.11 -10.86
N ASN A 2 -1.02 -3.63 -10.83
CA ASN A 2 -0.80 -5.04 -10.55
C ASN A 2 -0.97 -5.26 -9.04
N GLU A 3 -2.04 -5.95 -8.67
CA GLU A 3 -2.29 -6.37 -7.29
C GLU A 3 -1.23 -7.40 -6.86
N VAL A 4 -0.66 -7.21 -5.67
CA VAL A 4 0.35 -8.14 -5.14
C VAL A 4 -0.23 -9.03 -4.05
N ARG A 5 -1.08 -8.47 -3.18
CA ARG A 5 -1.70 -9.23 -2.10
C ARG A 5 -3.04 -8.64 -1.66
N ARG A 6 -4.00 -9.53 -1.41
CA ARG A 6 -5.26 -9.24 -0.70
C ARG A 6 -5.15 -9.60 0.77
N PHE A 7 -5.80 -8.82 1.63
CA PHE A 7 -5.95 -9.12 3.06
C PHE A 7 -7.19 -8.41 3.63
N THR A 8 -7.69 -8.92 4.74
CA THR A 8 -8.82 -8.32 5.46
C THR A 8 -8.29 -7.48 6.61
N ASP A 9 -8.85 -6.29 6.83
CA ASP A 9 -8.52 -5.47 7.99
C ASP A 9 -9.21 -5.97 9.27
N ASP A 10 -9.15 -5.18 10.35
CA ASP A 10 -9.77 -5.53 11.63
C ASP A 10 -11.30 -5.33 11.64
N GLU A 11 -11.85 -4.61 10.66
CA GLU A 11 -13.29 -4.34 10.50
C GLU A 11 -13.95 -5.30 9.50
N GLY A 12 -13.18 -6.22 8.92
CA GLY A 12 -13.68 -7.17 7.91
C GLY A 12 -13.67 -6.63 6.48
N ARG A 13 -13.16 -5.41 6.24
CA ARG A 13 -13.05 -4.84 4.88
C ARG A 13 -11.88 -5.49 4.14
N LEU A 14 -12.11 -5.80 2.87
CA LEU A 14 -11.10 -6.39 1.99
C LEU A 14 -10.25 -5.29 1.35
N TRP A 15 -8.94 -5.46 1.42
CA TRP A 15 -7.95 -4.51 0.93
C TRP A 15 -6.96 -5.17 -0.02
N ARG A 16 -6.48 -4.38 -0.96
CA ARG A 16 -5.38 -4.71 -1.86
C ARG A 16 -4.14 -3.94 -1.44
N ALA A 17 -3.01 -4.62 -1.37
CA ALA A 17 -1.69 -4.05 -1.19
C ALA A 17 -0.89 -4.19 -2.49
N PHE A 18 -0.24 -3.10 -2.91
CA PHE A 18 0.54 -3.05 -4.14
C PHE A 18 1.68 -2.03 -4.01
N ALA A 19 2.65 -2.14 -4.91
CA ALA A 19 3.75 -1.20 -5.02
C ALA A 19 3.47 -0.16 -6.10
N VAL A 20 3.71 1.11 -5.80
CA VAL A 20 3.61 2.23 -6.74
C VAL A 20 5.01 2.71 -7.08
N ALA A 21 5.26 3.01 -8.36
CA ALA A 21 6.51 3.59 -8.81
C ALA A 21 6.48 5.13 -8.66
N GLU A 22 7.46 5.68 -7.96
CA GLU A 22 7.75 7.11 -7.91
C GLU A 22 8.55 7.49 -9.17
N SER A 23 8.02 8.42 -9.96
CA SER A 23 8.62 8.83 -11.24
C SER A 23 9.80 9.80 -11.09
N THR A 24 10.03 10.32 -9.88
CA THR A 24 10.98 11.42 -9.66
C THR A 24 12.40 10.89 -9.46
N GLY A 25 13.24 11.07 -10.50
CA GLY A 25 14.71 11.25 -10.53
C GLY A 25 15.66 10.36 -9.71
N ASP A 26 15.38 10.08 -8.44
CA ASP A 26 16.30 9.40 -7.54
C ASP A 26 16.08 7.88 -7.57
N TYR A 27 17.13 7.15 -7.97
CA TYR A 27 17.09 5.69 -8.06
C TYR A 27 16.83 4.99 -6.72
N LYS A 28 17.01 5.70 -5.59
CA LYS A 28 16.79 5.16 -4.24
C LYS A 28 15.32 5.25 -3.84
N GLY A 29 14.73 4.10 -3.53
CA GLY A 29 13.35 4.03 -3.03
C GLY A 29 12.29 4.33 -4.10
N ARG A 30 12.57 3.96 -5.35
CA ARG A 30 11.68 4.18 -6.51
C ARG A 30 10.30 3.53 -6.38
N PHE A 31 10.15 2.52 -5.53
CA PHE A 31 8.87 1.87 -5.30
C PHE A 31 8.44 2.11 -3.86
N TYR A 32 7.15 2.34 -3.64
CA TYR A 32 6.61 2.49 -2.30
C TYR A 32 5.26 1.79 -2.14
N LEU A 33 4.85 1.55 -0.90
CA LEU A 33 3.62 0.84 -0.58
C LEU A 33 2.38 1.71 -0.77
N ALA A 34 1.34 1.16 -1.37
CA ALA A 34 0.01 1.73 -1.35
C ALA A 34 -1.05 0.65 -1.09
N PHE A 35 -2.21 1.12 -0.62
CA PHE A 35 -3.39 0.30 -0.40
C PHE A 35 -4.58 0.87 -1.15
N SER A 36 -5.52 0.01 -1.54
CA SER A 36 -6.82 0.42 -2.04
C SER A 36 -7.88 -0.57 -1.57
N PRO A 37 -9.12 -0.12 -1.34
CA PRO A 37 -10.23 -1.03 -1.12
C PRO A 37 -10.34 -2.06 -2.26
N ASP A 38 -10.74 -3.29 -1.95
CA ASP A 38 -11.09 -4.30 -2.95
C ASP A 38 -12.58 -4.22 -3.31
N SER A 39 -13.06 -3.00 -3.57
CA SER A 39 -14.38 -2.71 -4.11
C SER A 39 -14.21 -2.05 -5.48
N ASP A 40 -15.03 -2.45 -6.47
CA ASP A 40 -15.02 -1.86 -7.81
C ASP A 40 -15.42 -0.36 -7.82
N SER A 41 -16.02 0.12 -6.73
CA SER A 41 -16.52 1.49 -6.62
C SER A 41 -15.50 2.51 -6.10
N ASP A 42 -14.44 2.08 -5.39
CA ASP A 42 -13.54 2.97 -4.63
C ASP A 42 -12.07 2.88 -5.08
N ALA A 43 -11.82 2.64 -6.37
CA ALA A 43 -10.46 2.72 -6.94
C ALA A 43 -9.83 4.12 -6.76
N SER A 44 -10.64 5.13 -6.43
CA SER A 44 -10.24 6.52 -6.14
C SER A 44 -9.52 6.69 -4.79
N GLU A 45 -9.64 5.74 -3.87
CA GLU A 45 -9.12 5.86 -2.49
C GLU A 45 -7.77 5.12 -2.34
N GLU A 46 -6.79 5.48 -3.17
CA GLU A 46 -5.43 4.99 -3.00
C GLU A 46 -4.76 5.63 -1.78
N LEU A 47 -4.44 4.79 -0.79
CA LEU A 47 -3.74 5.19 0.41
C LEU A 47 -2.24 4.96 0.23
N HIS A 48 -1.52 6.02 -0.10
CA HIS A 48 -0.08 5.99 -0.31
C HIS A 48 0.71 6.02 1.00
N LEU A 49 1.73 5.18 1.11
CA LEU A 49 2.62 5.07 2.26
C LEU A 49 4.10 5.19 1.82
N PRO A 50 4.57 6.40 1.46
CA PRO A 50 5.89 6.63 0.87
C PRO A 50 7.08 6.39 1.82
N GLU A 51 6.86 6.09 3.11
CA GLU A 51 7.94 5.73 4.05
C GLU A 51 8.41 4.27 3.87
N VAL A 52 7.55 3.41 3.34
CA VAL A 52 7.88 2.00 3.06
C VAL A 52 8.33 1.93 1.61
N ARG A 53 9.64 1.97 1.40
CA ARG A 53 10.27 2.06 0.07
C ARG A 53 11.11 0.85 -0.29
N TRP A 54 11.21 0.59 -1.59
CA TRP A 54 12.07 -0.41 -2.20
C TRP A 54 12.75 0.15 -3.44
N ASN A 55 13.94 -0.38 -3.76
CA ASN A 55 14.69 0.02 -4.95
C ASN A 55 14.22 -0.69 -6.22
N SER A 56 13.58 -1.86 -6.09
CA SER A 56 13.09 -2.67 -7.21
C SER A 56 11.67 -3.16 -6.97
N LEU A 57 10.93 -3.34 -8.07
CA LEU A 57 9.58 -3.90 -8.04
C LEU A 57 9.58 -5.33 -7.48
N ASP A 58 10.53 -6.16 -7.90
CA ASP A 58 10.66 -7.56 -7.43
C ASP A 58 10.77 -7.65 -5.90
N THR A 59 11.64 -6.81 -5.29
CA THR A 59 11.78 -6.80 -3.83
C THR A 59 10.51 -6.30 -3.15
N ALA A 60 9.84 -5.29 -3.72
CA ALA A 60 8.56 -4.82 -3.21
C ALA A 60 7.51 -5.94 -3.26
N GLU A 61 7.36 -6.61 -4.39
CA GLU A 61 6.39 -7.68 -4.57
C GLU A 61 6.64 -8.86 -3.64
N ARG A 62 7.90 -9.31 -3.56
CA ARG A 62 8.29 -10.41 -2.66
C ARG A 62 8.04 -10.04 -1.19
N THR A 63 8.35 -8.81 -0.79
CA THR A 63 8.09 -8.31 0.56
C THR A 63 6.59 -8.33 0.83
N LEU A 64 5.76 -7.80 -0.07
CA LEU A 64 4.32 -7.76 0.10
C LEU A 64 3.68 -9.14 0.16
N ARG A 65 4.14 -10.10 -0.65
CA ARG A 65 3.65 -11.48 -0.60
C ARG A 65 3.95 -12.18 0.74
N THR A 66 5.06 -11.84 1.38
CA THR A 66 5.57 -12.53 2.59
C THR A 66 5.31 -11.79 3.90
N MET A 67 4.98 -10.49 3.83
CA MET A 67 4.67 -9.67 5.01
C MET A 67 3.51 -10.27 5.80
N SER A 68 3.61 -10.31 7.13
CA SER A 68 2.51 -10.86 7.93
C SER A 68 1.26 -9.99 7.79
N GLU A 69 0.08 -10.61 7.96
CA GLU A 69 -1.18 -9.86 7.91
C GLU A 69 -1.27 -8.82 9.02
N VAL A 70 -0.76 -9.13 10.22
CA VAL A 70 -0.66 -8.18 11.35
C VAL A 70 0.12 -6.92 10.94
N GLU A 71 1.24 -7.10 10.26
CA GLU A 71 2.09 -6.02 9.78
C GLU A 71 1.47 -5.25 8.60
N MET A 72 0.62 -5.89 7.79
CA MET A 72 -0.19 -5.20 6.78
C MET A 72 -1.26 -4.32 7.42
N ARG A 73 -2.04 -4.86 8.35
CA ARG A 73 -3.09 -4.10 9.06
C ARG A 73 -2.51 -2.90 9.81
N ARG A 74 -1.34 -3.07 10.44
CA ARG A 74 -0.62 -1.97 11.10
C ARG A 74 -0.28 -0.84 10.11
N ARG A 75 0.26 -1.18 8.95
CA ARG A 75 0.61 -0.20 7.91
C ARG A 75 -0.64 0.47 7.31
N LEU A 76 -1.71 -0.28 7.10
CA LEU A 76 -2.99 0.24 6.64
C LEU A 76 -3.57 1.28 7.62
N ARG A 77 -3.61 0.98 8.92
CA ARG A 77 -4.05 1.94 9.95
C ARG A 77 -3.24 3.23 9.92
N SER A 78 -1.92 3.10 9.71
CA SER A 78 -1.02 4.25 9.56
C SER A 78 -1.33 5.08 8.30
N ALA A 79 -1.64 4.44 7.18
CA ALA A 79 -2.02 5.12 5.93
C ALA A 79 -3.39 5.82 6.05
N LEU A 80 -4.39 5.15 6.62
CA LEU A 80 -5.72 5.70 6.90
C LEU A 80 -5.67 6.94 7.82
N GLY A 81 -4.87 6.88 8.89
CA GLY A 81 -4.68 8.00 9.80
C GLY A 81 -4.10 9.25 9.11
N ARG A 82 -3.19 9.05 8.14
CA ARG A 82 -2.63 10.16 7.33
C ARG A 82 -3.62 10.70 6.32
N HIS A 83 -4.34 9.83 5.61
CA HIS A 83 -5.35 10.24 4.64
C HIS A 83 -6.43 11.10 5.31
N ARG A 84 -6.92 10.68 6.48
CA ARG A 84 -7.86 11.46 7.29
C ARG A 84 -7.31 12.81 7.75
N ALA A 85 -6.00 12.92 7.98
CA ALA A 85 -5.37 14.19 8.35
C ALA A 85 -5.10 15.11 7.14
N ALA A 86 -5.03 14.54 5.92
CA ALA A 86 -4.78 15.27 4.68
C ALA A 86 -6.06 15.77 4.00
N VAL A 87 -7.20 15.14 4.26
CA VAL A 87 -8.53 15.60 3.83
C VAL A 87 -9.14 16.45 4.96
N PRO A 88 -9.32 17.77 4.80
CA PRO A 88 -9.86 18.66 5.84
C PRO A 88 -11.34 18.41 6.15
#